data_AF-A0A0W8DRT9-F1
#
_entry.id   AF-A0A0W8DRT9-F1
#
_cell.length_a   1.000
_cell.length_b   1.000
_cell.length_c   1.000
_cell.angle_alpha   90.00
_cell.angle_beta   90.00
_cell.angle_gamma   90.00
#
_symmetry.space_group_name_H-M   'P 1'
#
loop_
_entity.id
_entity.type
_entity.pdbx_description
1 polymer ?
#
loop_
_entity_poly.entity_id
_entity_poly.type
_entity_poly.pdbx_seq_one_letter_code
_entity_poly.pdbx_strand_id
1 'polypeptide(L)'
;MEGGDLRALLATYEKEKHPTGFDRAKVTIALHVAHALTYLHSLETPVLHRDLKSKNVLLTSSLEAKLTDFGISREQADRTMTAGVGTSLWMAPEVMLGERYDDKADMFSFGVLLSELDVHVRPYSHAKENGKAPVADAVILQKVALGTLQVEFSSSSLESMVDLGLACVSLDPTKRPSSAEALYRLHTVLSQEL
;
A
#
# COMPACT_ATOMS: atom_id res chain seq x y z
N MET A 1 6.92 3.56 18.05
CA MET A 1 8.38 3.33 17.95
C MET A 1 9.07 4.67 17.85
N GLU A 2 10.36 4.75 18.16
CA GLU A 2 11.10 6.03 18.18
C GLU A 2 11.10 6.77 16.83
N GLY A 3 11.07 6.05 15.71
CA GLY A 3 11.03 6.63 14.36
C GLY A 3 9.65 7.07 13.88
N GLY A 4 8.61 6.93 14.70
CA GLY A 4 7.23 7.25 14.33
C GLY A 4 6.62 6.24 13.34
N ASP A 5 5.71 6.72 12.50
CA ASP A 5 5.08 5.96 11.41
C ASP A 5 5.59 6.43 10.04
N LEU A 6 5.45 5.56 9.03
CA LEU A 6 5.91 5.84 7.68
C LEU A 6 5.21 7.07 7.08
N ARG A 7 3.96 7.36 7.43
CA ARG A 7 3.27 8.55 6.93
C ARG A 7 3.94 9.84 7.42
N ALA A 8 4.38 9.88 8.68
CA ALA A 8 5.12 11.00 9.23
C ALA A 8 6.50 11.17 8.58
N LEU A 9 7.19 10.06 8.27
CA LEU A 9 8.45 10.11 7.52
C LEU A 9 8.24 10.70 6.11
N LEU A 10 7.24 10.21 5.36
CA LEU A 10 6.96 10.69 4.01
C LEU A 10 6.55 12.17 3.98
N ALA A 11 5.81 12.65 4.97
CA ALA A 11 5.50 14.07 5.10
C ALA A 11 6.77 14.92 5.33
N THR A 12 7.77 14.38 6.05
CA THR A 12 9.08 15.02 6.21
C THR A 12 9.82 15.06 4.86
N TYR A 13 9.83 13.95 4.12
CA TYR A 13 10.43 13.88 2.79
C TYR A 13 9.81 14.87 1.79
N GLU A 14 8.48 14.98 1.77
CA GLU A 14 7.77 15.97 0.96
C GLU A 14 8.18 17.40 1.31
N LYS A 15 8.22 17.74 2.61
CA LYS A 15 8.60 19.07 3.10
C LYS A 15 10.06 19.42 2.78
N GLU A 16 10.95 18.44 2.87
CA GLU A 16 12.39 18.61 2.61
C GLU A 16 12.75 18.47 1.13
N LYS A 17 11.77 18.18 0.26
CA LYS A 17 11.98 17.90 -1.17
C LYS A 17 12.97 16.77 -1.40
N HIS A 18 12.86 15.73 -0.57
CA HIS A 18 13.64 14.51 -0.73
C HIS A 18 13.37 13.90 -2.12
N PRO A 19 14.38 13.30 -2.79
CA PRO A 19 14.20 12.76 -4.13
C PRO A 19 13.09 11.69 -4.19
N THR A 20 12.20 11.80 -5.17
CA THR A 20 11.23 10.75 -5.52
C THR A 20 11.94 9.55 -6.13
N GLY A 21 11.24 8.42 -6.24
CA GLY A 21 11.82 7.15 -6.68
C GLY A 21 12.29 6.31 -5.51
N PHE A 22 12.86 5.15 -5.83
CA PHE A 22 13.30 4.16 -4.87
C PHE A 22 14.81 4.15 -4.70
N ASP A 23 15.24 4.54 -3.51
CA ASP A 23 16.60 4.29 -3.02
C ASP A 23 16.63 3.02 -2.15
N ARG A 24 17.82 2.62 -1.74
CA ARG A 24 18.05 1.42 -0.93
C ARG A 24 17.24 1.42 0.37
N ALA A 25 17.04 2.58 1.01
CA ALA A 25 16.28 2.66 2.26
C ALA A 25 14.77 2.45 2.02
N LYS A 26 14.19 3.08 1.00
CA LYS A 26 12.77 2.90 0.64
C LYS A 26 12.47 1.48 0.20
N VAL A 27 13.34 0.85 -0.59
CA VAL A 27 13.15 -0.57 -0.98
C VAL A 27 13.29 -1.48 0.24
N THR A 28 14.20 -1.17 1.18
CA THR A 28 14.32 -1.93 2.44
C THR A 28 13.06 -1.81 3.30
N ILE A 29 12.44 -0.64 3.39
CA ILE A 29 11.14 -0.45 4.08
C ILE A 29 10.06 -1.31 3.41
N ALA A 30 9.95 -1.26 2.08
CA ALA A 30 9.01 -2.08 1.33
C ALA A 30 9.25 -3.58 1.54
N LEU A 31 10.51 -4.01 1.57
CA LEU A 31 10.92 -5.39 1.84
C LEU A 31 10.45 -5.86 3.22
N HIS A 32 10.67 -5.06 4.26
CA HIS A 32 10.22 -5.38 5.61
C HIS A 32 8.69 -5.55 5.71
N VAL A 33 7.94 -4.69 5.01
CA VAL A 33 6.47 -4.82 4.92
C VAL A 33 6.09 -6.10 4.19
N ALA A 34 6.70 -6.40 3.04
CA ALA A 34 6.44 -7.62 2.28
C ALA A 34 6.78 -8.88 3.08
N HIS A 35 7.86 -8.85 3.87
CA HIS A 35 8.25 -9.94 4.75
C HIS A 35 7.21 -10.20 5.85
N ALA A 36 6.69 -9.13 6.46
CA ALA A 36 5.61 -9.24 7.44
C ALA A 36 4.32 -9.81 6.82
N LEU A 37 3.92 -9.33 5.64
CA LEU A 37 2.76 -9.89 4.92
C LEU A 37 2.96 -11.36 4.56
N THR A 38 4.15 -11.72 4.05
CA THR A 38 4.50 -13.11 3.73
C THR A 38 4.35 -14.01 4.94
N TYR A 39 4.84 -13.56 6.11
CA TYR A 39 4.68 -14.30 7.36
C TYR A 39 3.19 -14.52 7.68
N LEU A 40 2.37 -13.47 7.69
CA LEU A 40 0.95 -13.55 8.03
C LEU A 40 0.16 -14.46 7.07
N HIS A 41 0.42 -14.35 5.78
CA HIS A 41 -0.24 -15.12 4.73
C HIS A 41 0.21 -16.59 4.71
N SER A 42 1.40 -16.89 5.25
CA SER A 42 1.95 -18.26 5.32
C SER A 42 1.50 -19.09 6.51
N LEU A 43 0.76 -18.50 7.46
CA LEU A 43 0.26 -19.22 8.64
C LEU A 43 -0.75 -20.31 8.22
N GLU A 44 -0.83 -21.39 9.00
CA GLU A 44 -1.74 -22.52 8.74
C GLU A 44 -3.19 -22.05 8.54
N THR A 45 -3.61 -21.07 9.32
CA THR A 45 -4.77 -20.23 9.02
C THR A 45 -4.26 -18.84 8.64
N PRO A 46 -4.30 -18.48 7.34
CA PRO A 46 -3.78 -17.20 6.87
C PRO A 46 -4.42 -16.02 7.60
N VAL A 47 -3.59 -15.09 8.08
CA VAL A 47 -4.05 -13.86 8.74
C VAL A 47 -3.99 -12.73 7.72
N LEU A 48 -5.13 -12.06 7.52
CA LEU A 48 -5.20 -10.86 6.68
C LEU A 48 -4.97 -9.61 7.52
N HIS A 49 -4.14 -8.68 7.04
CA HIS A 49 -3.91 -7.42 7.72
C HIS A 49 -5.14 -6.52 7.67
N ARG A 50 -5.78 -6.41 6.48
CA ARG A 50 -7.03 -5.66 6.20
C ARG A 50 -7.02 -4.15 6.39
N ASP A 51 -6.03 -3.57 7.06
CA ASP A 51 -5.87 -2.11 7.20
C ASP A 51 -4.44 -1.66 6.90
N LEU A 52 -3.82 -2.22 5.85
CA LEU A 52 -2.45 -1.84 5.50
C LEU A 52 -2.45 -0.42 4.89
N LYS A 53 -1.69 0.48 5.51
CA LYS A 53 -1.49 1.87 5.10
C LYS A 53 -0.22 2.42 5.73
N SER A 54 0.34 3.50 5.21
CA SER A 54 1.58 4.10 5.74
C SER A 54 1.52 4.46 7.23
N LYS A 55 0.34 4.83 7.77
CA LYS A 55 0.16 5.05 9.22
C LYS A 55 0.34 3.80 10.08
N ASN A 56 0.10 2.62 9.51
CA ASN A 56 0.18 1.33 10.20
C ASN A 56 1.54 0.64 9.94
N VAL A 57 2.51 1.37 9.39
CA VAL A 57 3.91 0.93 9.26
C VAL A 57 4.74 1.78 10.22
N LEU A 58 5.16 1.19 11.34
CA LEU A 58 6.00 1.84 12.32
C LEU A 58 7.47 1.68 11.97
N LEU A 59 8.29 2.69 12.28
CA LEU A 59 9.71 2.71 11.99
C LEU A 59 10.54 2.77 13.28
N THR A 60 11.63 2.00 13.31
CA THR A 60 12.68 2.17 14.32
C THR A 60 13.58 3.37 13.97
N SER A 61 14.49 3.74 14.87
CA SER A 61 15.52 4.75 14.61
C SER A 61 16.50 4.34 13.50
N SER A 62 16.59 3.05 13.18
CA SER A 62 17.36 2.49 12.05
C SER A 62 16.56 2.33 10.75
N LEU A 63 15.34 2.90 10.67
CA LEU A 63 14.41 2.73 9.54
C LEU A 63 13.98 1.28 9.25
N GLU A 64 14.01 0.42 10.27
CA GLU A 64 13.38 -0.90 10.17
C GLU A 64 11.87 -0.74 10.28
N ALA A 65 11.14 -1.32 9.33
CA ALA A 65 9.69 -1.19 9.27
C ALA A 65 9.01 -2.39 9.93
N LYS A 66 7.95 -2.11 10.67
CA LYS A 66 7.15 -3.11 11.40
C LYS A 66 5.66 -2.79 11.25
N LEU A 67 4.88 -3.78 10.86
CA LEU A 67 3.43 -3.64 10.75
C LEU A 67 2.77 -3.59 12.14
N THR A 68 1.76 -2.73 12.28
CA THR A 68 0.90 -2.60 13.45
C THR A 68 -0.56 -2.55 13.03
N ASP A 69 -1.48 -2.57 14.00
CA ASP A 69 -2.91 -2.36 13.79
C ASP A 69 -3.52 -3.34 12.79
N PHE A 70 -3.31 -4.62 13.06
CA PHE A 70 -4.01 -5.71 12.40
C PHE A 70 -5.51 -5.49 12.54
N GLY A 71 -6.23 -5.56 11.42
CA GLY A 71 -7.64 -5.19 11.29
C GLY A 71 -8.64 -6.11 11.98
N ILE A 72 -8.37 -6.54 13.22
CA ILE A 72 -9.25 -7.37 14.05
C ILE A 72 -10.65 -6.74 14.15
N SER A 73 -10.75 -5.40 14.20
CA SER A 73 -12.06 -4.72 14.21
C SER A 73 -12.80 -4.83 12.88
N ARG A 74 -12.12 -5.00 11.74
CA ARG A 74 -12.74 -5.21 10.42
C ARG A 74 -13.39 -6.59 10.31
N GLU A 75 -12.81 -7.62 10.93
CA GLU A 75 -13.46 -8.95 10.99
C GLU A 75 -14.80 -8.89 11.72
N GLN A 76 -14.84 -8.14 12.82
CA GLN A 76 -16.04 -7.98 13.61
C GLN A 76 -17.06 -7.07 12.93
N ALA A 77 -16.61 -6.02 12.23
CA ALA A 77 -17.48 -5.14 11.44
C ALA A 77 -18.13 -5.87 10.24
N ASP A 78 -17.38 -6.70 9.51
CA ASP A 78 -17.88 -7.52 8.39
C ASP A 78 -18.96 -8.51 8.84
N ARG A 79 -18.87 -9.03 10.07
CA ARG A 79 -19.91 -9.90 10.65
C ARG A 79 -21.16 -9.15 11.07
N THR A 80 -21.09 -7.83 11.26
CA THR A 80 -22.17 -7.09 11.93
C THR A 80 -22.98 -6.19 11.01
N MET A 81 -22.43 -5.36 10.13
CA MET A 81 -23.29 -4.46 9.30
C MET A 81 -22.64 -3.89 8.03
N THR A 82 -23.44 -3.91 6.96
CA THR A 82 -23.25 -3.56 5.54
C THR A 82 -23.11 -2.06 5.18
N ALA A 83 -22.68 -1.16 6.06
CA ALA A 83 -22.84 0.29 5.76
C ALA A 83 -21.81 1.25 6.37
N GLY A 84 -20.56 0.82 6.59
CA GLY A 84 -19.54 1.72 7.15
C GLY A 84 -18.11 1.26 7.00
N VAL A 85 -17.81 0.45 5.97
CA VAL A 85 -16.45 -0.04 5.71
C VAL A 85 -15.54 1.17 5.49
N GLY A 86 -14.68 1.44 6.47
CA GLY A 86 -13.97 2.71 6.63
C GLY A 86 -13.27 3.19 5.36
N THR A 87 -13.35 4.49 5.10
CA THR A 87 -12.82 5.19 3.92
C THR A 87 -11.29 5.20 3.87
N SER A 88 -10.68 4.03 3.70
CA SER A 88 -9.24 3.88 3.53
C SER A 88 -8.90 3.87 2.05
N LEU A 89 -8.08 4.81 1.59
CA LEU A 89 -7.62 4.89 0.19
C LEU A 89 -6.77 3.69 -0.24
N TRP A 90 -6.25 2.91 0.69
CA TRP A 90 -5.46 1.70 0.42
C TRP A 90 -6.33 0.46 0.22
N MET A 91 -7.64 0.57 0.44
CA MET A 91 -8.52 -0.58 0.39
C MET A 91 -8.72 -1.08 -1.04
N ALA A 92 -8.69 -2.41 -1.20
CA ALA A 92 -8.93 -3.05 -2.48
C ALA A 92 -10.40 -2.88 -2.94
N PRO A 93 -10.67 -2.78 -4.25
CA PRO A 93 -12.02 -2.61 -4.79
C PRO A 93 -13.01 -3.66 -4.31
N GLU A 94 -12.63 -4.93 -4.30
CA GLU A 94 -13.50 -6.04 -3.88
C GLU A 94 -13.89 -5.95 -2.40
N VAL A 95 -13.00 -5.43 -1.54
CA VAL A 95 -13.29 -5.20 -0.12
C VAL A 95 -14.30 -4.06 0.04
N MET A 96 -14.17 -3.01 -0.76
CA MET A 96 -15.11 -1.88 -0.74
C MET A 96 -16.51 -2.28 -1.21
N LEU A 97 -16.59 -3.19 -2.18
CA LEU A 97 -17.83 -3.73 -2.72
C LEU A 97 -18.48 -4.78 -1.81
N GLY A 98 -17.82 -5.16 -0.71
CA GLY A 98 -18.28 -6.20 0.20
C GLY A 98 -18.28 -7.59 -0.44
N GLU A 99 -17.45 -7.79 -1.46
CA GLU A 99 -17.27 -9.08 -2.12
C GLU A 99 -16.38 -10.00 -1.27
N ARG A 100 -16.28 -11.27 -1.66
CA ARG A 100 -15.33 -12.18 -1.02
C ARG A 100 -13.91 -11.76 -1.40
N TYR A 101 -13.04 -11.70 -0.41
CA TYR A 101 -11.65 -11.30 -0.58
C TYR A 101 -10.72 -12.23 0.22
N ASP A 102 -9.44 -12.24 -0.15
CA ASP A 102 -8.38 -13.05 0.43
C ASP A 102 -7.12 -12.19 0.69
N ASP A 103 -5.94 -12.83 0.76
CA ASP A 103 -4.64 -12.17 0.93
C ASP A 103 -4.28 -11.19 -0.18
N LYS A 104 -4.93 -11.30 -1.35
CA LYS A 104 -4.74 -10.37 -2.47
C LYS A 104 -5.26 -8.97 -2.15
N ALA A 105 -6.18 -8.83 -1.20
CA ALA A 105 -6.62 -7.51 -0.74
C ALA A 105 -5.48 -6.74 -0.05
N ASP A 106 -4.67 -7.42 0.77
CA ASP A 106 -3.48 -6.81 1.40
C ASP A 106 -2.42 -6.45 0.34
N MET A 107 -2.31 -7.25 -0.73
CA MET A 107 -1.39 -6.96 -1.83
C MET A 107 -1.79 -5.71 -2.62
N PHE A 108 -3.09 -5.43 -2.78
CA PHE A 108 -3.54 -4.17 -3.34
C PHE A 108 -3.11 -2.99 -2.45
N SER A 109 -3.37 -3.08 -1.15
CA SER A 109 -2.95 -2.05 -0.18
C SER A 109 -1.42 -1.86 -0.18
N PHE A 110 -0.66 -2.94 -0.37
CA PHE A 110 0.79 -2.88 -0.50
C PHE A 110 1.22 -2.11 -1.76
N GLY A 111 0.58 -2.33 -2.91
CA GLY A 111 0.84 -1.57 -4.13
C GLY A 111 0.57 -0.06 -3.97
N VAL A 112 -0.51 0.30 -3.26
CA VAL A 112 -0.80 1.71 -2.92
C VAL A 112 0.28 2.29 -2.00
N LEU A 113 0.77 1.51 -1.04
CA LEU A 113 1.87 1.91 -0.16
C LEU A 113 3.20 2.10 -0.91
N LEU A 114 3.48 1.28 -1.93
CA LEU A 114 4.66 1.47 -2.80
C LEU A 114 4.60 2.80 -3.55
N SER A 115 3.43 3.17 -4.07
CA SER A 115 3.25 4.50 -4.69
C SER A 115 3.53 5.62 -3.70
N GLU A 116 3.03 5.55 -2.45
CA GLU A 116 3.37 6.54 -1.43
C GLU A 116 4.87 6.61 -1.12
N LEU A 117 5.56 5.46 -1.06
CA LEU A 117 7.01 5.44 -0.83
C LEU A 117 7.79 6.13 -1.96
N ASP A 118 7.29 6.05 -3.19
CA ASP A 118 7.90 6.68 -4.35
C ASP A 118 7.68 8.20 -4.36
N VAL A 119 6.41 8.63 -4.30
CA VAL A 119 6.04 10.04 -4.51
C VAL A 119 5.86 10.87 -3.23
N HIS A 120 5.89 10.22 -2.06
CA HIS A 120 5.79 10.79 -0.69
C HIS A 120 4.46 11.46 -0.34
N VAL A 121 3.63 11.74 -1.34
CA VAL A 121 2.31 12.34 -1.18
C VAL A 121 1.25 11.30 -0.83
N ARG A 122 0.06 11.78 -0.44
CA ARG A 122 -1.11 10.92 -0.18
C ARG A 122 -1.54 10.18 -1.45
N PRO A 123 -2.03 8.93 -1.37
CA PRO A 123 -2.50 8.20 -2.55
C PRO A 123 -3.56 9.01 -3.29
N TYR A 124 -3.51 8.97 -4.62
CA TYR A 124 -4.47 9.61 -5.50
C TYR A 124 -4.62 11.14 -5.32
N SER A 125 -3.65 11.81 -4.70
CA SER A 125 -3.65 13.28 -4.53
C SER A 125 -3.61 14.05 -5.85
N HIS A 126 -3.21 13.41 -6.95
CA HIS A 126 -3.31 13.95 -8.30
C HIS A 126 -4.76 14.02 -8.82
N ALA A 127 -5.69 13.26 -8.22
CA ALA A 127 -7.09 13.28 -8.61
C ALA A 127 -7.72 14.62 -8.22
N LYS A 128 -8.04 15.43 -9.24
CA LYS A 128 -8.67 16.74 -9.07
C LYS A 128 -10.06 16.76 -9.66
N GLU A 129 -11.01 17.35 -8.95
CA GLU A 129 -12.33 17.69 -9.46
C GLU A 129 -12.21 18.96 -10.29
N ASN A 130 -12.63 18.90 -11.56
CA ASN A 130 -12.54 20.00 -12.53
C ASN A 130 -11.14 20.65 -12.62
N GLY A 131 -10.10 19.88 -12.35
CA GLY A 131 -8.69 20.32 -12.40
C GLY A 131 -8.26 21.26 -11.26
N LYS A 132 -9.11 21.57 -10.28
CA LYS A 132 -8.82 22.61 -9.28
C LYS A 132 -9.07 22.20 -7.82
N ALA A 133 -10.09 21.38 -7.54
CA ALA A 133 -10.45 21.03 -6.16
C ALA A 133 -10.03 19.59 -5.80
N PRO A 134 -9.64 19.31 -4.55
CA PRO A 134 -9.46 17.94 -4.07
C PRO A 134 -10.77 17.15 -4.18
N VAL A 135 -10.68 15.93 -4.71
CA VAL A 135 -11.82 15.01 -4.81
C VAL A 135 -12.08 14.37 -3.45
N ALA A 136 -13.36 14.23 -3.07
CA ALA A 136 -13.71 13.51 -1.84
C ALA A 136 -13.26 12.03 -1.91
N ASP A 137 -12.78 11.48 -0.80
CA ASP A 137 -12.23 10.11 -0.77
C ASP A 137 -13.21 9.05 -1.30
N ALA A 138 -14.51 9.18 -1.02
CA ALA A 138 -15.53 8.26 -1.53
C ALA A 138 -15.58 8.24 -3.08
N VAL A 139 -15.39 9.40 -3.71
CA VAL A 139 -15.35 9.53 -5.17
C VAL A 139 -14.03 9.00 -5.73
N ILE A 140 -12.91 9.21 -5.05
CA ILE A 140 -11.61 8.60 -5.41
C ILE A 140 -11.76 7.08 -5.42
N LEU A 141 -12.25 6.52 -4.33
CA LEU A 141 -12.47 5.09 -4.16
C LEU A 141 -13.40 4.54 -5.26
N GLN A 142 -14.52 5.21 -5.54
CA GLN A 142 -15.41 4.82 -6.65
C GLN A 142 -14.68 4.80 -7.99
N LYS A 143 -13.85 5.81 -8.29
CA LYS A 143 -13.08 5.87 -9.55
C LYS A 143 -12.05 4.75 -9.64
N VAL A 144 -11.41 4.39 -8.53
CA VAL A 144 -10.48 3.25 -8.44
C VAL A 144 -11.22 1.95 -8.70
N ALA A 145 -12.37 1.72 -8.07
CA ALA A 145 -13.18 0.52 -8.30
C ALA A 145 -13.67 0.40 -9.75
N LEU A 146 -13.93 1.52 -10.43
CA LEU A 146 -14.28 1.56 -11.85
C LEU A 146 -13.06 1.45 -12.79
N GLY A 147 -11.83 1.42 -12.27
CA GLY A 147 -10.62 1.37 -13.07
C GLY A 147 -10.26 2.68 -13.77
N THR A 148 -10.95 3.78 -13.43
CA THR A 148 -10.76 5.11 -14.06
C THR A 148 -9.71 5.96 -13.35
N LEU A 149 -9.18 5.48 -12.23
CA LEU A 149 -8.13 6.12 -11.45
C LEU A 149 -7.18 5.05 -10.94
N GLN A 150 -5.88 5.30 -11.05
CA GLN A 150 -4.82 4.42 -10.60
C GLN A 150 -3.81 5.20 -9.76
N VAL A 151 -2.95 4.47 -9.06
CA VAL A 151 -1.81 5.07 -8.36
C VAL A 151 -0.79 5.62 -9.37
N GLU A 152 0.04 6.55 -8.94
CA GLU A 152 1.12 7.11 -9.75
C GLU A 152 2.48 6.75 -9.17
N PHE A 153 3.45 6.57 -10.06
CA PHE A 153 4.86 6.42 -9.73
C PHE A 153 5.63 7.55 -10.40
N SER A 154 6.75 7.96 -9.80
CA SER A 154 7.57 9.04 -10.33
C SER A 154 8.34 8.59 -11.57
N SER A 155 8.71 9.54 -12.44
CA SER A 155 9.55 9.24 -13.61
C SER A 155 10.99 8.87 -13.25
N SER A 156 11.41 9.08 -12.00
CA SER A 156 12.73 8.70 -11.46
C SER A 156 12.73 7.33 -10.79
N SER A 157 11.61 6.61 -10.84
CA SER A 157 11.43 5.29 -10.24
C SER A 157 12.09 4.18 -11.07
N LEU A 158 12.48 3.09 -10.41
CA LEU A 158 13.00 1.90 -11.09
C LEU A 158 11.84 1.18 -11.79
N GLU A 159 12.03 0.77 -13.04
CA GLU A 159 10.98 0.08 -13.83
C GLU A 159 10.48 -1.18 -13.11
N SER A 160 11.39 -1.94 -12.50
CA SER A 160 11.09 -3.12 -11.68
C SER A 160 10.15 -2.82 -10.50
N MET A 161 10.31 -1.66 -9.86
CA MET A 161 9.46 -1.21 -8.75
C MET A 161 8.10 -0.70 -9.23
N VAL A 162 8.06 0.00 -10.36
CA VAL A 162 6.80 0.43 -11.00
C VAL A 162 5.99 -0.79 -11.42
N ASP A 163 6.61 -1.76 -12.07
CA ASP A 163 5.97 -3.01 -12.50
C ASP A 163 5.39 -3.79 -11.32
N LEU A 164 6.16 -3.92 -10.23
CA LEU A 164 5.67 -4.56 -9.00
C LEU A 164 4.47 -3.79 -8.43
N GLY A 165 4.59 -2.46 -8.33
CA GLY A 165 3.54 -1.60 -7.80
C GLY A 165 2.23 -1.71 -8.58
N LEU A 166 2.31 -1.63 -9.92
CA LEU A 166 1.17 -1.75 -10.82
C LEU A 166 0.56 -3.15 -10.83
N ALA A 167 1.38 -4.21 -10.76
CA ALA A 167 0.89 -5.58 -10.63
C ALA A 167 0.10 -5.78 -9.32
N CYS A 168 0.58 -5.21 -8.21
CA CYS A 168 -0.09 -5.24 -6.91
C CYS A 168 -1.46 -4.56 -6.94
N VAL A 169 -1.64 -3.44 -7.65
CA VAL A 169 -2.92 -2.71 -7.71
C VAL A 169 -3.86 -3.16 -8.85
N SER A 170 -3.66 -4.35 -9.41
CA SER A 170 -4.56 -4.88 -10.44
C SER A 170 -6.01 -4.96 -9.94
N LEU A 171 -6.98 -4.57 -10.78
CA LEU A 171 -8.41 -4.72 -10.46
C LEU A 171 -8.82 -6.19 -10.34
N ASP A 172 -8.14 -7.07 -11.07
CA ASP A 172 -8.34 -8.52 -10.99
C ASP A 172 -7.42 -9.07 -9.89
N PRO A 173 -7.96 -9.53 -8.73
CA PRO A 173 -7.15 -10.00 -7.61
C PRO A 173 -6.22 -11.17 -8.00
N THR A 174 -6.62 -11.98 -8.98
CA THR A 174 -5.85 -13.15 -9.42
C THR A 174 -4.56 -12.78 -10.15
N LYS A 175 -4.48 -11.56 -10.69
CA LYS A 175 -3.29 -11.04 -11.38
C LYS A 175 -2.28 -10.39 -10.43
N ARG A 176 -2.66 -10.15 -9.17
CA ARG A 176 -1.76 -9.58 -8.18
C ARG A 176 -0.73 -10.64 -7.75
N PRO A 177 0.55 -10.28 -7.54
CA PRO A 177 1.54 -11.22 -7.02
C PRO A 177 1.15 -11.72 -5.62
N SER A 178 1.70 -12.85 -5.19
CA SER A 178 1.64 -13.21 -3.75
C SER A 178 2.60 -12.33 -2.95
N SER A 179 2.42 -12.27 -1.63
CA SER A 179 3.37 -11.58 -0.74
C SER A 179 4.79 -12.16 -0.86
N ALA A 180 4.91 -13.48 -0.99
CA ALA A 180 6.19 -14.16 -1.23
C ALA A 180 6.84 -13.79 -2.57
N GLU A 181 6.04 -13.66 -3.63
CA GLU A 181 6.54 -13.23 -4.95
C GLU A 181 6.99 -11.76 -4.92
N ALA A 182 6.21 -10.87 -4.28
CA ALA A 182 6.59 -9.48 -4.08
C ALA A 182 7.89 -9.36 -3.27
N LEU A 183 8.04 -10.15 -2.20
CA LEU A 183 9.25 -10.23 -1.39
C LEU A 183 10.46 -10.65 -2.23
N TYR A 184 10.32 -11.67 -3.09
CA TYR A 184 11.38 -12.11 -4.00
C TYR A 184 11.79 -11.02 -4.99
N ARG A 185 10.82 -10.32 -5.60
CA ARG A 185 11.08 -9.21 -6.53
C ARG A 185 11.84 -8.09 -5.83
N LEU A 186 11.44 -7.69 -4.62
CA LEU A 186 12.13 -6.65 -3.83
C LEU A 186 13.57 -7.05 -3.46
N HIS A 187 13.80 -8.31 -3.10
CA HIS A 187 15.15 -8.82 -2.88
C HIS A 187 16.03 -8.73 -4.13
N THR A 188 15.44 -9.03 -5.29
CA THR A 188 16.13 -8.94 -6.58
C THR A 188 16.55 -7.49 -6.86
N VAL A 189 15.65 -6.53 -6.70
CA VAL A 189 15.93 -5.10 -6.85
C VAL A 189 17.07 -4.65 -5.93
N LEU A 190 17.03 -5.00 -4.64
CA LEU A 190 18.08 -4.64 -3.66
C LEU A 190 19.45 -5.25 -3.92
N SER A 191 19.50 -6.33 -4.71
CA SER A 191 20.73 -7.08 -4.98
C SER A 191 21.33 -6.74 -6.34
N GLN A 192 20.52 -6.29 -7.29
CA GLN A 192 20.91 -6.15 -8.70
C GLN A 192 20.81 -4.72 -9.23
N GLU A 193 19.99 -3.87 -8.62
CA GLU A 193 19.67 -2.52 -9.15
C GLU A 193 20.08 -1.38 -8.21
N LEU A 194 20.40 -1.66 -6.94
CA LEU A 194 20.73 -0.68 -5.89
C LEU A 194 21.94 -1.09 -5.03
#